data_AF-A0AAD1EL95-F1
#
_entry.id   AF-A0AAD1EL95-F1
#
_cell.length_a   1.000
_cell.length_b   1.000
_cell.length_c   1.000
_cell.angle_alpha   90.00
_cell.angle_beta   90.00
_cell.angle_gamma   90.00
#
_symmetry.space_group_name_H-M   'P 1'
#
loop_
_entity.id
_entity.type
_entity.pdbx_description
1 polymer ?
#
loop_
_entity_poly.entity_id
_entity_poly.type
_entity_poly.pdbx_seq_one_letter_code
_entity_poly.pdbx_strand_id
1 'polypeptide(L)'
;MRQAAAALVGPTVWAAHFLTIYASESLACRWNQAAVHDTIVTAATLLAVVAILAHMLILRRRNQNPAKSWGLFLLQTAGALDALSLLGIGWAAVAAALLNACR
;
A
#
# COMPACT_ATOMS: atom_id res chain seq x y z
N MET A 1 9.87 -14.37 -14.82
CA MET A 1 10.02 -13.96 -13.41
C MET A 1 9.68 -12.50 -13.14
N ARG A 2 10.20 -11.52 -13.91
CA ARG A 2 9.93 -10.08 -13.69
C ARG A 2 8.44 -9.65 -13.64
N GLN A 3 7.55 -10.29 -14.40
CA GLN A 3 6.12 -9.96 -14.41
C GLN A 3 5.38 -10.47 -13.16
N ALA A 4 5.73 -11.66 -12.66
CA ALA A 4 5.17 -12.19 -11.42
C ALA A 4 5.61 -11.34 -10.21
N ALA A 5 6.87 -10.88 -10.20
CA ALA A 5 7.35 -9.94 -9.18
C ALA A 5 6.61 -8.60 -9.23
N ALA A 6 6.24 -8.10 -10.43
CA ALA A 6 5.45 -6.88 -10.57
C ALA A 6 4.03 -7.03 -9.99
N ALA A 7 3.42 -8.21 -10.09
CA ALA A 7 2.08 -8.44 -9.52
C ALA A 7 2.04 -8.38 -7.98
N LEU A 8 3.18 -8.57 -7.32
CA LEU A 8 3.31 -8.56 -5.86
C LEU A 8 3.60 -7.17 -5.29
N VAL A 9 3.74 -6.14 -6.14
CA VAL A 9 4.09 -4.78 -5.68
C VAL A 9 3.01 -4.22 -4.75
N GLY A 10 1.74 -4.19 -5.17
CA GLY A 10 0.63 -3.74 -4.32
C GLY A 10 0.59 -4.42 -2.95
N PRO A 11 0.52 -5.77 -2.89
CA PRO A 11 0.50 -6.51 -1.62
C PRO A 11 1.73 -6.23 -0.74
N THR A 12 2.91 -6.07 -1.33
CA THR A 12 4.14 -5.76 -0.59
C THR A 12 4.10 -4.35 -0.01
N VAL A 13 3.61 -3.37 -0.79
CA VAL A 13 3.42 -1.98 -0.32
C VAL A 13 2.39 -1.93 0.81
N TRP A 14 1.27 -2.64 0.67
CA TRP A 14 0.27 -2.75 1.73
C TRP A 14 0.84 -3.38 3.00
N ALA A 15 1.56 -4.50 2.88
CA ALA A 15 2.18 -5.15 4.04
C ALA A 15 3.18 -4.23 4.74
N ALA A 16 4.03 -3.53 3.99
CA ALA A 16 4.99 -2.58 4.54
C ALA A 16 4.30 -1.39 5.24
N HIS A 17 3.22 -0.87 4.64
CA HIS A 17 2.38 0.17 5.24
C HIS A 17 1.78 -0.29 6.57
N PHE A 18 1.13 -1.47 6.58
CA PHE A 18 0.51 -2.03 7.78
C PHE A 18 1.54 -2.25 8.90
N LEU A 19 2.69 -2.84 8.59
CA LEU A 19 3.79 -3.03 9.54
C LEU A 19 4.29 -1.70 10.13
N THR A 20 4.36 -0.65 9.31
CA THR A 20 4.82 0.68 9.75
C THR A 20 3.82 1.30 10.73
N ILE A 21 2.52 1.24 10.44
CA ILE A 21 1.47 1.74 11.34
C ILE A 21 1.49 0.98 12.65
N TYR A 22 1.49 -0.36 12.59
CA TYR A 22 1.46 -1.20 13.79
C TYR A 22 2.68 -1.02 14.69
N ALA A 23 3.88 -0.92 14.08
CA ALA A 23 5.11 -0.69 14.83
C ALA A 23 5.15 0.71 15.45
N SER A 24 4.69 1.74 14.73
CA SER A 24 4.67 3.11 15.25
C SER A 24 3.66 3.28 16.38
N GLU A 25 2.52 2.60 16.32
CA GLU A 25 1.54 2.54 17.41
C GLU A 25 2.16 2.00 18.70
N SER A 26 2.84 0.85 18.61
CA SER A 26 3.51 0.21 19.75
C SER A 26 4.58 1.08 20.39
N LEU A 27 5.31 1.86 19.59
CA LEU A 27 6.37 2.77 20.07
C LEU A 27 5.79 4.07 20.64
N ALA A 28 4.82 4.67 19.96
CA ALA A 28 4.22 5.93 20.37
C ALA A 28 3.45 5.81 21.69
N CYS A 29 2.79 4.67 21.93
CA CYS A 29 2.16 4.37 23.22
C CYS A 29 3.19 4.28 24.35
N ARG A 30 4.34 3.65 24.10
CA ARG A 30 5.41 3.52 25.11
C ARG A 30 6.05 4.86 25.46
N TRP A 31 6.12 5.79 24.51
CA TRP A 31 6.77 7.10 24.71
C TRP A 31 5.80 8.27 24.91
N ASN A 32 4.49 8.01 24.96
CA ASN A 32 3.43 9.02 25.05
C ASN A 32 3.53 10.11 23.95
N GLN A 33 3.86 9.70 22.72
CA GLN A 33 4.10 10.59 21.58
C GLN A 33 3.04 10.40 20.49
N ALA A 34 1.76 10.63 20.83
CA ALA A 34 0.64 10.46 19.90
C ALA A 34 0.79 11.29 18.61
N ALA A 35 1.27 12.53 18.70
CA ALA A 35 1.49 13.38 17.52
C ALA A 35 2.52 12.80 16.53
N VAL A 36 3.51 12.05 17.03
CA VAL A 36 4.52 11.39 16.19
C VAL A 36 3.90 10.19 15.47
N HIS A 37 2.97 9.46 16.10
CA HIS A 37 2.23 8.40 15.44
C HIS A 37 1.40 8.93 14.26
N ASP A 38 0.61 9.99 14.47
CA ASP A 38 -0.26 10.56 13.43
C ASP A 38 0.53 11.04 12.20
N THR A 39 1.69 11.66 12.44
CA THR A 39 2.58 12.09 11.36
C THR A 39 3.17 10.91 10.59
N ILE A 40 3.57 9.83 11.27
CA ILE A 40 4.05 8.59 10.64
C ILE A 40 2.94 7.95 9.81
N VAL A 41 1.74 7.78 10.36
CA VAL A 41 0.58 7.19 9.67
C VAL A 41 0.26 7.99 8.41
N THR A 42 0.21 9.32 8.51
CA THR A 42 -0.09 10.20 7.37
C THR A 42 0.98 10.07 6.28
N ALA A 43 2.26 10.14 6.64
CA ALA A 43 3.36 10.02 5.70
C ALA A 43 3.42 8.63 5.04
N ALA A 44 3.29 7.56 5.82
CA ALA A 44 3.29 6.18 5.32
C ALA A 44 2.11 5.94 4.37
N THR A 45 0.92 6.44 4.70
CA THR A 45 -0.27 6.32 3.85
C THR A 45 -0.10 7.05 2.53
N LEU A 46 0.40 8.30 2.55
CA LEU A 46 0.69 9.05 1.33
C LEU A 46 1.70 8.34 0.44
N LEU A 47 2.81 7.87 1.01
CA LEU A 47 3.84 7.13 0.27
C LEU A 47 3.29 5.85 -0.35
N ALA A 48 2.50 5.08 0.40
CA ALA A 48 1.92 3.83 -0.08
C ALA A 48 0.93 4.07 -1.24
N VAL A 49 0.06 5.09 -1.12
CA VAL A 49 -0.86 5.47 -2.19
C VAL A 49 -0.10 5.92 -3.44
N VAL A 50 0.90 6.80 -3.29
CA VAL A 50 1.71 7.28 -4.42
C VAL A 50 2.44 6.12 -5.10
N ALA A 51 3.02 5.19 -4.34
CA ALA A 51 3.70 4.02 -4.88
C ALA A 51 2.77 3.12 -5.70
N ILE A 52 1.56 2.83 -5.20
CA ILE A 52 0.59 2.00 -5.92
C ILE A 52 0.06 2.74 -7.15
N LEU A 53 -0.26 4.03 -7.06
CA LEU A 53 -0.72 4.81 -8.21
C LEU A 53 0.36 4.88 -9.30
N ALA A 54 1.62 5.10 -8.93
CA ALA A 54 2.74 5.07 -9.86
C ALA A 54 2.86 3.69 -10.52
N HIS A 55 2.72 2.60 -9.76
CA HIS A 55 2.75 1.24 -10.29
C HIS A 55 1.59 0.99 -11.28
N MET A 56 0.36 1.37 -10.94
CA MET A 56 -0.80 1.27 -11.83
C MET A 56 -0.59 2.05 -13.15
N LEU A 57 0.01 3.25 -13.09
CA LEU A 57 0.33 4.04 -14.29
C LEU A 57 1.35 3.33 -15.19
N ILE A 58 2.37 2.70 -14.59
CA ILE A 58 3.37 1.89 -15.31
C ILE A 58 2.72 0.67 -15.97
N LEU A 59 1.83 -0.03 -15.25
CA LEU A 59 1.07 -1.17 -15.79
C LEU A 59 0.17 -0.75 -16.96
N ARG A 60 -0.54 0.38 -16.85
CA ARG A 60 -1.38 0.92 -17.94
C ARG A 60 -0.57 1.21 -19.20
N ARG A 61 0.61 1.81 -19.06
CA ARG A 61 1.52 2.06 -20.20
C ARG A 61 2.01 0.77 -20.84
N ARG A 62 2.28 -0.28 -20.04
CA ARG A 62 2.68 -1.59 -20.56
C ARG A 62 1.56 -2.33 -21.27
N ASN A 63 0.31 -2.15 -20.86
CA ASN A 63 -0.86 -2.78 -21.48
C ASN A 63 -1.09 -2.33 -22.94
N GLN A 64 -0.56 -1.18 -23.33
CA GLN A 64 -0.68 -0.65 -24.71
C GLN A 64 0.20 -1.38 -25.73
N ASN A 65 1.11 -2.27 -25.30
CA ASN A 65 1.92 -3.14 -26.16
C ASN A 65 1.58 -4.63 -25.92
N PRO A 66 0.48 -5.15 -26.49
CA PRO A 66 0.00 -6.51 -26.22
C PRO A 66 0.83 -7.56 -26.96
N ALA A 67 2.01 -7.88 -26.46
CA ALA A 67 2.90 -8.85 -27.10
C ALA A 67 2.56 -10.32 -26.81
N LYS A 68 1.61 -10.65 -25.92
CA LYS A 68 1.14 -12.04 -25.63
C LYS A 68 -0.08 -12.04 -24.68
N SER A 69 -1.08 -12.88 -24.94
CA SER A 69 -2.30 -13.02 -24.11
C SER A 69 -2.02 -13.34 -22.63
N TRP A 70 -0.96 -14.12 -22.35
CA TRP A 70 -0.58 -14.43 -20.97
C TRP A 70 -0.14 -13.20 -20.15
N GLY A 71 0.40 -12.18 -20.81
CA GLY A 71 0.78 -10.93 -20.15
C GLY A 71 -0.43 -10.13 -19.68
N LEU A 72 -1.56 -10.19 -20.40
CA LEU A 72 -2.78 -9.47 -20.06
C LEU A 72 -3.41 -9.98 -18.77
N PHE A 73 -3.46 -11.30 -18.58
CA PHE A 73 -3.96 -11.89 -17.34
C PHE A 73 -3.14 -11.42 -16.13
N LEU A 74 -1.81 -11.51 -16.20
CA LEU A 74 -0.93 -11.06 -15.11
C LEU A 74 -1.05 -9.55 -14.84
N LEU A 75 -1.22 -8.73 -15.88
CA LEU A 75 -1.44 -7.29 -15.74
C LEU A 75 -2.78 -6.98 -15.06
N GLN A 76 -3.86 -7.71 -15.40
CA GLN A 76 -5.17 -7.58 -14.76
C GLN A 76 -5.12 -8.03 -13.30
N THR A 77 -4.49 -9.17 -13.01
CA THR A 77 -4.31 -9.64 -11.64
C THR A 77 -3.49 -8.64 -10.83
N ALA A 78 -2.40 -8.09 -11.38
CA ALA A 78 -1.61 -7.06 -10.72
C ALA A 78 -2.45 -5.81 -10.41
N GLY A 79 -3.26 -5.34 -11.37
CA GLY A 79 -4.16 -4.21 -11.16
C GLY A 79 -5.23 -4.46 -10.09
N ALA A 80 -5.78 -5.68 -10.03
CA ALA A 80 -6.74 -6.07 -9.00
C ALA A 80 -6.09 -6.14 -7.60
N LEU A 81 -4.88 -6.68 -7.51
CA LEU A 81 -4.11 -6.73 -6.27
C LEU A 81 -3.73 -5.33 -5.78
N ASP A 82 -3.34 -4.44 -6.68
CA ASP A 82 -3.08 -3.02 -6.37
C ASP A 82 -4.35 -2.32 -5.84
N ALA A 83 -5.51 -2.58 -6.45
CA ALA A 83 -6.79 -2.02 -5.99
C ALA A 83 -7.18 -2.55 -4.60
N LEU A 84 -7.04 -3.86 -4.36
CA LEU A 84 -7.25 -4.46 -3.04
C LEU A 84 -6.28 -3.88 -1.99
N SER A 85 -5.04 -3.63 -2.39
CA SER A 85 -4.02 -3.04 -1.51
C SER A 85 -4.38 -1.60 -1.12
N LEU A 86 -4.91 -0.80 -2.06
CA LEU A 86 -5.43 0.54 -1.76
C LEU A 86 -6.61 0.50 -0.80
N LEU A 87 -7.53 -0.47 -0.96
CA LEU A 87 -8.62 -0.66 0.00
C LEU A 87 -8.09 -1.00 1.38
N GLY A 88 -7.09 -1.88 1.47
CA GLY A 88 -6.43 -2.22 2.73
C GLY A 88 -5.73 -1.03 3.38
N ILE A 89 -5.02 -0.21 2.60
CA ILE A 89 -4.36 1.03 3.08
C ILE A 89 -5.41 2.03 3.58
N GLY A 90 -6.48 2.25 2.81
CA GLY A 90 -7.56 3.17 3.18
C GLY A 90 -8.25 2.73 4.46
N TRP A 91 -8.55 1.44 4.59
CA TRP A 91 -9.13 0.87 5.81
C TRP A 91 -8.20 1.04 7.02
N ALA A 92 -6.91 0.72 6.87
CA ALA A 92 -5.94 0.85 7.95
C ALA A 92 -5.74 2.32 8.38
N ALA A 93 -5.72 3.26 7.43
CA ALA A 93 -5.63 4.68 7.74
C ALA A 93 -6.87 5.19 8.49
N VAL A 94 -8.07 4.75 8.09
CA VAL A 94 -9.31 5.07 8.81
C VAL A 94 -9.30 4.48 10.22
N ALA A 95 -8.88 3.23 10.36
CA ALA A 95 -8.75 2.59 11.66
C ALA A 95 -7.79 3.35 12.57
N ALA A 96 -6.60 3.72 12.08
CA ALA A 96 -5.62 4.50 12.83
C ALA A 96 -6.12 5.91 13.22
N ALA A 97 -6.95 6.54 12.39
CA ALA A 97 -7.53 7.84 12.70
C ALA A 97 -8.69 7.78 13.72
N LEU A 98 -9.45 6.69 13.72
CA LEU A 98 -10.61 6.51 14.61
C LEU A 98 -10.24 5.89 15.96
N LEU A 99 -9.26 4.99 15.96
CA LEU A 99 -8.75 4.33 17.15
C LEU A 99 -7.64 5.21 17.71
N ASN A 100 -7.92 5.95 18.77
CA ASN A 100 -6.86 6.62 19.54
C ASN A 100 -5.90 5.55 20.09
N ALA A 101 -4.76 5.40 19.43
CA ALA A 101 -3.69 4.47 19.80
C ALA A 101 -3.30 4.57 21.28
N CYS A 102 -3.24 5.80 21.81
CA CYS A 102 -2.70 6.10 23.14
C CYS A 102 -3.78 6.53 24.14
N ARG A 103 -4.77 5.69 24.42
CA ARG A 103 -5.70 5.89 25.55
C ARG A 103 -5.42 4.91 26.70
#